data_AF-A0A849AIQ3-F1
#
_entry.id   AF-A0A849AIQ3-F1
#
_cell.length_a   1.000
_cell.length_b   1.000
_cell.length_c   1.000
_cell.angle_alpha   90.00
_cell.angle_beta   90.00
_cell.angle_gamma   90.00
#
_symmetry.space_group_name_H-M   'P 1'
#
loop_
_entity.id
_entity.type
_entity.pdbx_description
1 polymer ?
#
loop_
_entity_poly.entity_id
_entity_poly.type
_entity_poly.pdbx_seq_one_letter_code
_entity_poly.pdbx_strand_id
1 'polypeptide(L)'
;MTQSALPAAADAVDTAEVGGPAQPSGMAPGHALPRSAPQLQGVNAAGVLDFLDAIGTAGIELHSLMLVRNGSVVAEGWWAPYTADRAQLLYSLSKSFSSTAVGQAIADGLLSLDDTLVELFPEQAPDPVDPRTAAITLRHALTMTTGHYDDPVFAVSQLRASGAASDEMAAFLSLPPEADPGSVFTYNQLATYAAGRAVQQATGQSLTDYLRPRLFEPLGIEPGPWLRQDDIEIGYSGLHLTTEALAAFGQLYLDGGRAAGQQLVSAEWVAAATAAQVPSDQQHRRPDGPLQAPDWSQGYGFQFWRARHGYRGDGAYGQFCAVLPEQRAVLVLTGCTVDMQAVLELAWRHLLPALHEPRSTFEPSEAAEAVLAQRLSAAALPTPPDDGSAADTERIPRAASGDGSMADAGPASGDEGLTVKDGVPVVSPSLPSTLRAAQVVREAGGYLLRLTTESGMVELPVGSRTWAEGKWPNVFGSDTTMMSAGGWSDGVFTAQLRMVSTPHLMLVTVDPAAGEFRASWRELVLHGNDPAQYPG
;
A
#
# COMPACT_ATOMS: atom_id res chain seq x y z
N MET A 1 77.23 -5.61 45.84
CA MET A 1 76.02 -6.14 46.51
C MET A 1 74.83 -5.65 45.68
N THR A 2 74.39 -6.44 44.69
CA THR A 2 73.09 -7.19 44.66
C THR A 2 71.84 -6.27 44.64
N GLN A 3 71.19 -6.11 43.47
CA GLN A 3 69.88 -6.70 43.04
C GLN A 3 68.65 -5.93 43.58
N SER A 4 67.47 -5.82 42.96
CA SER A 4 66.87 -6.08 41.64
C SER A 4 65.36 -5.71 41.72
N ALA A 5 64.75 -5.34 40.59
CA ALA A 5 63.33 -5.50 40.17
C ALA A 5 62.17 -4.55 40.61
N LEU A 6 61.38 -4.19 39.58
CA LEU A 6 60.07 -3.50 39.39
C LEU A 6 58.85 -4.45 39.60
N PRO A 7 57.55 -4.15 39.25
CA PRO A 7 56.68 -2.95 39.40
C PRO A 7 55.17 -3.23 39.79
N ALA A 8 54.37 -2.15 39.93
CA ALA A 8 52.94 -1.87 39.62
C ALA A 8 51.75 -2.81 40.00
N ALA A 9 50.68 -2.21 40.55
CA ALA A 9 49.27 -2.47 40.20
C ALA A 9 48.33 -1.36 40.75
N ALA A 10 47.33 -0.98 39.97
CA ALA A 10 46.23 -0.08 40.32
C ALA A 10 44.91 -0.80 40.01
N ASP A 11 43.96 -0.80 40.96
CA ASP A 11 42.55 -1.20 40.83
C ASP A 11 41.72 -0.12 41.56
N ALA A 12 40.85 0.63 40.88
CA ALA A 12 39.50 0.30 40.39
C ALA A 12 38.44 0.31 41.51
N VAL A 13 37.58 1.34 41.50
CA VAL A 13 36.31 1.38 42.24
C VAL A 13 35.18 1.59 41.23
N ASP A 14 34.25 0.67 41.33
CA ASP A 14 33.03 0.42 40.59
C ASP A 14 31.99 1.55 40.75
N THR A 15 31.48 2.06 39.63
CA THR A 15 30.25 2.87 39.59
C THR A 15 29.26 2.19 38.65
N ALA A 16 28.26 1.57 39.26
CA ALA A 16 27.18 0.86 38.58
C ALA A 16 26.31 1.80 37.75
N GLU A 17 26.18 1.49 36.46
CA GLU A 17 25.19 2.06 35.54
C GLU A 17 23.81 1.42 35.77
N VAL A 18 22.78 2.26 35.70
CA VAL A 18 21.36 1.87 35.72
C VAL A 18 20.98 1.40 34.31
N GLY A 19 20.98 0.08 34.09
CA GLY A 19 20.42 -0.55 32.89
C GLY A 19 18.90 -0.78 33.04
N GLY A 20 18.11 -0.20 32.14
CA GLY A 20 16.70 -0.59 31.93
C GLY A 20 16.59 -1.95 31.21
N PRO A 21 15.47 -2.69 31.33
CA PRO A 21 15.37 -4.04 30.80
C PRO A 21 15.26 -4.02 29.27
N ALA A 22 16.24 -4.61 28.60
CA ALA A 22 16.13 -5.02 27.21
C ALA A 22 15.01 -6.06 27.07
N GLN A 23 13.97 -5.71 26.32
CA GLN A 23 12.90 -6.62 25.91
C GLN A 23 13.45 -7.62 24.87
N PRO A 24 13.05 -8.91 24.89
CA PRO A 24 13.48 -9.86 23.87
C PRO A 24 12.87 -9.49 22.51
N SER A 25 13.72 -9.34 21.48
CA SER A 25 13.31 -9.17 20.09
C SER A 25 12.51 -10.38 19.64
N GLY A 26 11.22 -10.20 19.33
CA GLY A 26 10.26 -11.28 19.06
C GLY A 26 10.39 -11.97 17.70
N MET A 27 11.31 -11.55 16.84
CA MET A 27 11.56 -12.22 15.55
C MET A 27 12.75 -13.18 15.66
N ALA A 28 12.51 -14.48 15.48
CA ALA A 28 13.56 -15.42 15.10
C ALA A 28 13.93 -15.17 13.61
N PRO A 29 15.18 -15.42 13.18
CA PRO A 29 15.57 -15.19 11.78
C PRO A 29 14.69 -16.01 10.82
N GLY A 30 14.11 -15.36 9.80
CA GLY A 30 13.38 -16.02 8.70
C GLY A 30 12.02 -16.65 9.05
N HIS A 31 11.33 -16.19 10.10
CA HIS A 31 10.05 -16.77 10.55
C HIS A 31 8.92 -15.74 10.67
N ALA A 32 7.72 -16.23 10.39
CA ALA A 32 6.43 -15.58 10.66
C ALA A 32 6.37 -14.97 12.07
N LEU A 33 5.65 -13.85 12.22
CA LEU A 33 5.50 -13.20 13.53
C LEU A 33 4.78 -14.16 14.51
N PRO A 34 5.21 -14.23 15.78
CA PRO A 34 4.58 -15.14 16.74
C PRO A 34 3.13 -14.72 16.98
N ARG A 35 2.22 -15.70 17.04
CA ARG A 35 0.81 -15.46 17.36
C ARG A 35 0.57 -15.58 18.87
N SER A 36 -0.30 -14.73 19.41
CA SER A 36 -0.66 -14.72 20.83
C SER A 36 -2.12 -14.33 21.01
N ALA A 37 -2.76 -14.82 22.06
CA ALA A 37 -4.12 -14.36 22.40
C ALA A 37 -4.10 -12.85 22.74
N PRO A 38 -5.10 -12.06 22.28
CA PRO A 38 -5.19 -10.63 22.57
C PRO A 38 -4.93 -10.27 24.04
N GLN A 39 -5.57 -10.98 24.97
CA GLN A 39 -5.47 -10.70 26.40
C GLN A 39 -4.04 -10.87 26.94
N LEU A 40 -3.26 -11.82 26.42
CA LEU A 40 -1.88 -12.05 26.85
C LEU A 40 -0.96 -10.88 26.48
N GLN A 41 -1.36 -10.08 25.48
CA GLN A 41 -0.63 -8.90 25.03
C GLN A 41 -1.25 -7.58 25.50
N GLY A 42 -2.29 -7.62 26.35
CA GLY A 42 -2.98 -6.44 26.84
C GLY A 42 -3.96 -5.83 25.84
N VAL A 43 -4.52 -6.64 24.94
CA VAL A 43 -5.51 -6.19 23.95
C VAL A 43 -6.89 -6.72 24.32
N ASN A 44 -7.86 -5.81 24.47
CA ASN A 44 -9.25 -6.17 24.71
C ASN A 44 -9.94 -6.56 23.39
N ALA A 45 -10.27 -7.85 23.24
CA ALA A 45 -10.91 -8.39 22.04
C ALA A 45 -12.26 -7.71 21.71
N ALA A 46 -12.99 -7.19 22.71
CA ALA A 46 -14.23 -6.47 22.48
C ALA A 46 -14.01 -5.17 21.67
N GLY A 47 -12.93 -4.42 21.94
CA GLY A 47 -12.63 -3.21 21.17
C GLY A 47 -12.18 -3.51 19.73
N VAL A 48 -11.57 -4.68 19.50
CA VAL A 48 -11.29 -5.17 18.14
C VAL A 48 -12.61 -5.51 17.41
N LEU A 49 -13.55 -6.17 18.09
CA LEU A 49 -14.88 -6.45 17.54
C LEU A 49 -15.66 -5.16 17.23
N ASP A 50 -15.65 -4.18 18.14
CA ASP A 50 -16.28 -2.88 17.95
C ASP A 50 -15.70 -2.15 16.73
N PHE A 51 -14.38 -2.22 16.53
CA PHE A 51 -13.73 -1.67 15.35
C PHE A 51 -14.23 -2.36 14.07
N LEU A 52 -14.28 -3.69 14.05
CA LEU A 52 -14.78 -4.46 12.90
C LEU A 52 -16.27 -4.16 12.61
N ASP A 53 -17.11 -3.97 13.64
CA ASP A 53 -18.51 -3.58 13.49
C ASP A 53 -18.65 -2.17 12.94
N ALA A 54 -17.84 -1.23 13.41
CA ALA A 54 -17.85 0.14 12.94
C ALA A 54 -17.39 0.25 11.48
N ILE A 55 -16.36 -0.51 11.09
CA ILE A 55 -15.89 -0.63 9.70
C ILE A 55 -17.00 -1.15 8.79
N GLY A 56 -17.65 -2.26 9.18
CA GLY A 56 -18.76 -2.84 8.42
C GLY A 56 -19.96 -1.90 8.31
N THR A 57 -20.31 -1.21 9.40
CA THR A 57 -21.41 -0.23 9.43
C THR A 57 -21.13 0.98 8.55
N ALA A 58 -19.86 1.39 8.45
CA ALA A 58 -19.42 2.48 7.57
C ALA A 58 -19.36 2.08 6.08
N GLY A 59 -19.57 0.80 5.74
CA GLY A 59 -19.48 0.30 4.37
C GLY A 59 -18.03 0.25 3.85
N ILE A 60 -17.04 0.25 4.74
CA ILE A 60 -15.62 0.15 4.36
C ILE A 60 -15.30 -1.31 4.06
N GLU A 61 -14.85 -1.57 2.83
CA GLU A 61 -14.46 -2.92 2.39
C GLU A 61 -13.02 -3.23 2.83
N LEU A 62 -12.85 -4.16 3.78
CA LEU A 62 -11.54 -4.72 4.12
C LEU A 62 -11.24 -5.97 3.29
N HIS A 63 -9.98 -6.13 2.91
CA HIS A 63 -9.43 -7.31 2.26
C HIS A 63 -8.60 -8.12 3.25
N SER A 64 -7.84 -7.45 4.12
CA SER A 64 -7.19 -8.08 5.27
C SER A 64 -6.96 -7.13 6.43
N LEU A 65 -6.73 -7.73 7.60
CA LEU A 65 -6.34 -7.07 8.83
C LEU A 65 -5.25 -7.89 9.50
N MET A 66 -4.23 -7.21 10.02
CA MET A 66 -3.30 -7.78 10.99
C MET A 66 -2.95 -6.76 12.06
N LEU A 67 -3.15 -7.12 13.32
CA LEU A 67 -2.77 -6.34 14.49
C LEU A 67 -1.65 -7.05 15.23
N VAL A 68 -0.52 -6.38 15.34
CA VAL A 68 0.65 -6.82 16.11
C VAL A 68 0.73 -5.98 17.38
N ARG A 69 0.93 -6.63 18.52
CA ARG A 69 1.17 -5.97 19.81
C ARG A 69 2.32 -6.65 20.53
N ASN A 70 3.28 -5.86 21.02
CA ASN A 70 4.50 -6.34 21.69
C ASN A 70 5.27 -7.39 20.86
N GLY A 71 5.29 -7.24 19.53
CA GLY A 71 5.95 -8.19 18.63
C GLY A 71 5.20 -9.49 18.40
N SER A 72 3.92 -9.61 18.79
CA SER A 72 3.07 -10.78 18.50
C SER A 72 1.80 -10.39 17.76
N VAL A 73 1.41 -11.18 16.76
CA VAL A 73 0.11 -11.06 16.09
C VAL A 73 -0.99 -11.46 17.07
N VAL A 74 -1.94 -10.55 17.31
CA VAL A 74 -3.06 -10.76 18.24
C VAL A 74 -4.41 -10.89 17.54
N ALA A 75 -4.52 -10.36 16.32
CA ALA A 75 -5.69 -10.51 15.47
C ALA A 75 -5.24 -10.47 14.01
N GLU A 76 -5.70 -11.44 13.22
CA GLU A 76 -5.46 -11.49 11.78
C GLU A 76 -6.68 -12.08 11.06
N GLY A 77 -7.02 -11.56 9.88
CA GLY A 77 -8.14 -12.05 9.09
C GLY A 77 -8.06 -11.57 7.65
N TRP A 78 -8.62 -12.37 6.74
CA TRP A 78 -8.67 -12.09 5.30
C TRP A 78 -10.11 -12.30 4.83
N TRP A 79 -10.68 -11.29 4.19
CA TRP A 79 -12.05 -11.39 3.69
C TRP A 79 -12.01 -12.12 2.35
N ALA A 80 -12.51 -13.35 2.31
CA ALA A 80 -12.58 -14.14 1.08
C ALA A 80 -13.17 -13.29 -0.07
N PRO A 81 -12.51 -13.26 -1.25
CA PRO A 81 -11.56 -14.27 -1.72
C PRO A 81 -10.08 -13.95 -1.44
N TYR A 82 -9.77 -12.91 -0.68
CA TYR A 82 -8.39 -12.61 -0.28
C TYR A 82 -7.87 -13.65 0.73
N THR A 83 -6.57 -13.95 0.70
CA THR A 83 -5.94 -15.00 1.52
C THR A 83 -4.58 -14.55 2.06
N ALA A 84 -4.09 -15.24 3.09
CA ALA A 84 -2.85 -14.90 3.78
C ALA A 84 -1.59 -14.96 2.90
N ASP A 85 -1.60 -15.84 1.89
CA ASP A 85 -0.51 -16.08 0.96
C ASP A 85 -0.57 -15.19 -0.30
N ARG A 86 -1.62 -14.38 -0.47
CA ARG A 86 -1.76 -13.49 -1.64
C ARG A 86 -1.13 -12.13 -1.37
N ALA A 87 -0.15 -11.77 -2.19
CA ALA A 87 0.43 -10.44 -2.20
C ALA A 87 -0.56 -9.41 -2.77
N GLN A 88 -0.62 -8.23 -2.15
CA GLN A 88 -1.43 -7.09 -2.59
C GLN A 88 -0.54 -5.95 -3.04
N LEU A 89 -0.98 -5.23 -4.07
CA LEU A 89 -0.39 -3.99 -4.53
C LEU A 89 -0.48 -2.94 -3.42
N LEU A 90 0.67 -2.48 -2.95
CA LEU A 90 0.75 -1.53 -1.84
C LEU A 90 0.53 -0.07 -2.26
N TYR A 91 0.51 0.23 -3.56
CA TYR A 91 0.52 1.61 -4.08
C TYR A 91 1.59 2.46 -3.39
N SER A 92 1.25 3.68 -2.98
CA SER A 92 2.13 4.65 -2.32
C SER A 92 2.86 4.13 -1.07
N LEU A 93 2.40 3.07 -0.42
CA LEU A 93 3.11 2.47 0.71
C LEU A 93 4.46 1.87 0.28
N SER A 94 4.64 1.59 -1.02
CA SER A 94 5.93 1.20 -1.62
C SER A 94 7.03 2.23 -1.39
N LYS A 95 6.69 3.53 -1.25
CA LYS A 95 7.66 4.61 -1.02
C LYS A 95 8.47 4.36 0.26
N SER A 96 7.84 3.90 1.33
CA SER A 96 8.54 3.61 2.58
C SER A 96 9.64 2.54 2.41
N PHE A 97 9.50 1.61 1.45
CA PHE A 97 10.54 0.65 1.10
C PHE A 97 11.65 1.29 0.26
N SER A 98 11.31 2.13 -0.72
CA SER A 98 12.30 2.93 -1.47
C SER A 98 13.14 3.83 -0.56
N SER A 99 12.50 4.53 0.38
CA SER A 99 13.17 5.31 1.42
C SER A 99 14.07 4.46 2.31
N THR A 100 13.63 3.25 2.67
CA THR A 100 14.46 2.30 3.42
C THR A 100 15.72 1.91 2.64
N ALA A 101 15.60 1.65 1.33
CA ALA A 101 16.74 1.37 0.46
C ALA A 101 17.72 2.54 0.38
N VAL A 102 17.21 3.77 0.28
CA VAL A 102 18.03 5.00 0.33
C VAL A 102 18.77 5.10 1.67
N GLY A 103 18.09 4.83 2.79
CA GLY A 103 18.70 4.83 4.12
C GLY A 103 19.83 3.82 4.28
N GLN A 104 19.67 2.62 3.72
CA GLN A 104 20.71 1.59 3.69
C GLN A 104 21.89 2.02 2.80
N ALA A 105 21.63 2.59 1.62
CA ALA A 105 22.67 3.09 0.74
C ALA A 105 23.46 4.25 1.35
N ILE A 106 22.81 5.13 2.12
CA ILE A 106 23.47 6.20 2.90
C ILE A 106 24.34 5.60 4.01
N ALA A 107 23.84 4.60 4.73
CA ALA A 107 24.62 3.91 5.77
C ALA A 107 25.85 3.19 5.18
N ASP A 108 25.75 2.70 3.95
CA ASP A 108 26.85 2.10 3.19
C ASP A 108 27.83 3.15 2.60
N GLY A 109 27.53 4.44 2.73
CA GLY A 109 28.32 5.55 2.19
C GLY A 109 28.23 5.71 0.66
N LEU A 110 27.20 5.14 0.04
CA LEU A 110 26.96 5.19 -1.41
C LEU A 110 26.18 6.43 -1.85
N LEU A 111 25.39 7.01 -0.95
CA LEU A 111 24.57 8.21 -1.17
C LEU A 111 24.67 9.13 0.04
N SER A 112 24.33 10.40 -0.18
CA SER A 112 24.13 11.41 0.86
C SER A 112 22.78 12.11 0.65
N LEU A 113 22.19 12.60 1.75
CA LEU A 113 20.98 13.43 1.69
C LEU A 113 21.20 14.74 0.92
N ASP A 114 22.45 15.20 0.84
CA ASP A 114 22.81 16.46 0.21
C ASP A 114 23.27 16.30 -1.25
N ASP A 115 23.35 15.06 -1.76
CA ASP A 115 23.62 14.80 -3.18
C ASP A 115 22.52 15.43 -4.02
N THR A 116 22.91 16.20 -5.05
CA THR A 116 21.94 16.79 -5.97
C THR A 116 21.49 15.75 -7.00
N LEU A 117 20.22 15.82 -7.43
CA LEU A 117 19.72 14.90 -8.46
C LEU A 117 20.48 15.04 -9.78
N VAL A 118 20.95 16.24 -10.12
CA VAL A 118 21.74 16.48 -11.33
C VAL A 118 23.12 15.83 -11.25
N GLU A 119 23.76 15.81 -10.09
CA GLU A 119 25.03 15.09 -9.89
C GLU A 119 24.86 13.57 -9.93
N LEU A 120 23.72 13.07 -9.43
CA LEU A 120 23.39 11.63 -9.46
C LEU A 120 23.01 11.14 -10.87
N PHE A 121 22.45 12.03 -11.70
CA PHE A 121 21.95 11.71 -13.04
C PHE A 121 22.48 12.68 -14.12
N PRO A 122 23.80 12.78 -14.30
CA PRO A 122 24.40 13.78 -15.20
C PRO A 122 24.06 13.53 -16.68
N GLU A 123 23.77 12.28 -17.06
CA GLU A 123 23.37 11.93 -18.44
C GLU A 123 21.93 12.33 -18.77
N GLN A 124 21.09 12.52 -17.74
CA GLN A 124 19.67 12.91 -17.86
C GLN A 124 19.47 14.41 -17.60
N ALA A 125 20.47 15.10 -17.08
CA ALA A 125 20.38 16.52 -16.80
C ALA A 125 20.27 17.34 -18.11
N PRO A 126 19.36 18.33 -18.19
CA PRO A 126 19.28 19.22 -19.35
C PRO A 126 20.50 20.16 -19.40
N ASP A 127 20.84 20.63 -20.60
CA ASP A 127 21.86 21.67 -20.82
C ASP A 127 21.25 22.83 -21.65
N PRO A 128 21.07 24.04 -21.07
CA PRO A 128 21.40 24.44 -19.70
C PRO A 128 20.39 23.91 -18.67
N VAL A 129 20.84 23.72 -17.43
CA VAL A 129 19.98 23.34 -16.29
C VAL A 129 19.42 24.57 -15.56
N ASP A 130 18.13 24.55 -15.21
CA ASP A 130 17.53 25.58 -14.35
C ASP A 130 18.20 25.55 -12.95
N PRO A 131 18.60 26.70 -12.38
CA PRO A 131 19.26 26.74 -11.07
C PRO A 131 18.46 26.07 -9.94
N ARG A 132 17.13 26.08 -9.98
CA ARG A 132 16.28 25.40 -8.98
C ARG A 132 16.32 23.90 -9.16
N THR A 133 16.28 23.41 -10.39
CA THR A 133 16.48 21.97 -10.69
C THR A 133 17.84 21.51 -10.19
N ALA A 134 18.90 22.28 -10.46
CA ALA A 134 20.26 21.96 -10.01
C ALA A 134 20.39 21.90 -8.48
N ALA A 135 19.51 22.58 -7.73
CA ALA A 135 19.49 22.60 -6.27
C ALA A 135 18.63 21.51 -5.62
N ILE A 136 17.92 20.68 -6.39
CA ILE A 136 17.13 19.58 -5.84
C ILE A 136 18.08 18.50 -5.31
N THR A 137 17.98 18.18 -4.03
CA THR A 137 18.78 17.13 -3.37
C THR A 137 17.96 15.88 -3.12
N LEU A 138 18.64 14.79 -2.77
CA LEU A 138 17.99 13.57 -2.33
C LEU A 138 17.11 13.79 -1.09
N ARG A 139 17.49 14.70 -0.17
CA ARG A 139 16.65 15.15 0.94
C ARG A 139 15.33 15.74 0.43
N HIS A 140 15.40 16.68 -0.51
CA HIS A 140 14.19 17.31 -1.08
C HIS A 140 13.28 16.27 -1.76
N ALA A 141 13.86 15.26 -2.38
CA ALA A 141 13.13 14.16 -2.99
C ALA A 141 12.40 13.30 -1.93
N LEU A 142 13.07 12.93 -0.84
CA LEU A 142 12.50 12.12 0.24
C LEU A 142 11.42 12.86 1.05
N THR A 143 11.55 14.19 1.19
CA THR A 143 10.59 15.04 1.91
C THR A 143 9.48 15.59 1.03
N MET A 144 9.47 15.28 -0.28
CA MET A 144 8.47 15.80 -1.23
C MET A 144 8.47 17.33 -1.34
N THR A 145 9.66 17.93 -1.28
CA THR A 145 9.86 19.38 -1.31
C THR A 145 10.72 19.81 -2.49
N THR A 146 10.43 19.30 -3.68
CA THR A 146 11.23 19.57 -4.89
C THR A 146 11.00 20.98 -5.48
N GLY A 147 10.06 21.75 -4.92
CA GLY A 147 9.71 23.09 -5.36
C GLY A 147 8.58 23.14 -6.39
N HIS A 148 8.08 21.99 -6.84
CA HIS A 148 6.94 21.90 -7.76
C HIS A 148 5.63 22.12 -7.01
N TYR A 149 4.70 22.89 -7.58
CA TYR A 149 3.38 23.09 -6.97
C TYR A 149 2.40 21.95 -7.21
N ASP A 150 2.59 21.20 -8.30
CA ASP A 150 1.78 20.04 -8.66
C ASP A 150 2.65 18.80 -8.81
N ASP A 151 2.05 17.61 -8.72
CA ASP A 151 2.74 16.34 -8.99
C ASP A 151 3.10 16.26 -10.49
N PRO A 152 4.40 16.21 -10.86
CA PRO A 152 4.81 16.35 -12.25
C PRO A 152 4.55 15.08 -13.10
N VAL A 153 3.95 14.02 -12.54
CA VAL A 153 3.75 12.72 -13.21
C VAL A 153 3.05 12.81 -14.56
N PHE A 154 2.05 13.68 -14.67
CA PHE A 154 1.34 13.89 -15.94
C PHE A 154 2.18 14.66 -16.95
N ALA A 155 2.86 15.73 -16.52
CA ALA A 155 3.72 16.52 -17.39
C ALA A 155 4.89 15.68 -17.91
N VAL A 156 5.52 14.88 -17.04
CA VAL A 156 6.57 13.92 -17.40
C VAL A 156 6.06 12.89 -18.40
N SER A 157 4.88 12.31 -18.16
CA SER A 157 4.26 11.36 -19.10
C SER A 157 4.04 11.97 -20.49
N GLN A 158 3.60 13.23 -20.58
CA GLN A 158 3.42 13.93 -21.85
C GLN A 158 4.75 14.21 -22.57
N LEU A 159 5.79 14.62 -21.82
CA LEU A 159 7.13 14.83 -22.37
C LEU A 159 7.70 13.52 -22.93
N ARG A 160 7.53 12.40 -22.23
CA ARG A 160 7.92 11.08 -22.72
C ARG A 160 7.15 10.68 -23.97
N ALA A 161 5.82 10.83 -23.96
CA ALA A 161 4.97 10.44 -25.09
C ALA A 161 5.27 11.26 -26.36
N SER A 162 5.71 12.50 -26.22
CA SER A 162 6.11 13.34 -27.36
C SER A 162 7.53 13.05 -27.88
N GLY A 163 8.32 12.22 -27.18
CA GLY A 163 9.72 11.96 -27.48
C GLY A 163 10.66 13.12 -27.15
N ALA A 164 10.18 14.12 -26.39
CA ALA A 164 10.96 15.29 -25.99
C ALA A 164 12.01 14.97 -24.91
N ALA A 165 11.89 13.84 -24.23
CA ALA A 165 12.85 13.34 -23.24
C ALA A 165 13.16 11.86 -23.51
N SER A 166 14.41 11.47 -23.25
CA SER A 166 14.91 10.10 -23.47
C SER A 166 14.31 9.08 -22.50
N ASP A 167 14.13 9.48 -21.24
CA ASP A 167 13.54 8.66 -20.19
C ASP A 167 12.76 9.52 -19.16
N GLU A 168 12.18 8.86 -18.16
CA GLU A 168 11.38 9.49 -17.12
C GLU A 168 12.20 10.42 -16.21
N MET A 169 13.48 10.11 -15.96
CA MET A 169 14.35 10.95 -15.15
C MET A 169 14.75 12.21 -15.91
N ALA A 170 15.10 12.09 -17.20
CA ALA A 170 15.40 13.22 -18.07
C ALA A 170 14.19 14.15 -18.23
N ALA A 171 12.99 13.58 -18.37
CA ALA A 171 11.75 14.36 -18.39
C ALA A 171 11.54 15.12 -17.08
N PHE A 172 11.75 14.48 -15.93
CA PHE A 172 11.60 15.12 -14.63
C PHE A 172 12.63 16.26 -14.41
N LEU A 173 13.91 16.03 -14.71
CA LEU A 173 14.93 17.08 -14.60
C LEU A 173 14.72 18.23 -15.60
N SER A 174 14.02 17.99 -16.70
CA SER A 174 13.69 19.01 -17.70
C SER A 174 12.49 19.89 -17.31
N LEU A 175 11.80 19.60 -16.19
CA LEU A 175 10.72 20.42 -15.66
C LEU A 175 11.27 21.31 -14.53
N PRO A 176 11.42 22.62 -14.74
CA PRO A 176 11.87 23.53 -13.70
C PRO A 176 10.81 23.66 -12.60
N PRO A 177 11.19 23.54 -11.31
CA PRO A 177 10.29 23.85 -10.19
C PRO A 177 9.79 25.30 -10.24
N GLU A 178 8.56 25.56 -9.78
CA GLU A 178 8.05 26.93 -9.67
C GLU A 178 8.62 27.68 -8.46
N ALA A 179 8.94 26.98 -7.38
CA ALA A 179 9.52 27.51 -6.14
C ALA A 179 10.90 26.92 -5.85
N ASP A 180 11.62 27.50 -4.89
CA ASP A 180 12.91 26.97 -4.45
C ASP A 180 12.73 25.59 -3.79
N PRO A 181 13.59 24.60 -4.07
CA PRO A 181 13.55 23.32 -3.36
C PRO A 181 13.64 23.51 -1.84
N GLY A 182 12.84 22.74 -1.11
CA GLY A 182 12.69 22.85 0.36
C GLY A 182 11.60 23.82 0.82
N SER A 183 11.07 24.68 -0.06
CA SER A 183 10.12 25.75 0.35
C SER A 183 8.65 25.33 0.39
N VAL A 184 8.25 24.33 -0.41
CA VAL A 184 6.86 23.85 -0.51
C VAL A 184 6.80 22.34 -0.46
N PHE A 185 5.78 21.80 0.22
CA PHE A 185 5.47 20.38 0.23
C PHE A 185 4.40 20.08 -0.83
N THR A 186 4.73 19.16 -1.74
CA THR A 186 3.81 18.65 -2.76
C THR A 186 4.07 17.16 -2.91
N TYR A 187 3.09 16.33 -2.60
CA TYR A 187 3.21 14.87 -2.74
C TYR A 187 3.53 14.51 -4.20
N ASN A 188 4.72 13.92 -4.45
CA ASN A 188 5.33 13.90 -5.78
C ASN A 188 5.89 12.51 -6.11
N GLN A 189 5.36 11.88 -7.16
CA GLN A 189 5.77 10.52 -7.54
C GLN A 189 7.20 10.49 -8.09
N LEU A 190 7.57 11.48 -8.91
CA LEU A 190 8.89 11.56 -9.55
C LEU A 190 10.01 11.86 -8.56
N ALA A 191 9.72 12.60 -7.49
CA ALA A 191 10.64 12.77 -6.38
C ALA A 191 11.02 11.41 -5.80
N THR A 192 10.04 10.52 -5.58
CA THR A 192 10.34 9.17 -5.10
C THR A 192 10.97 8.27 -6.18
N TYR A 193 10.55 8.40 -7.44
CA TYR A 193 11.19 7.72 -8.57
C TYR A 193 12.69 8.04 -8.60
N ALA A 194 13.06 9.31 -8.51
CA ALA A 194 14.45 9.77 -8.48
C ALA A 194 15.22 9.19 -7.29
N ALA A 195 14.61 9.16 -6.10
CA ALA A 195 15.24 8.59 -4.91
C ALA A 195 15.50 7.07 -5.05
N GLY A 196 14.51 6.32 -5.55
CA GLY A 196 14.68 4.89 -5.84
C GLY A 196 15.68 4.64 -6.98
N ARG A 197 15.70 5.51 -7.99
CA ARG A 197 16.67 5.46 -9.08
C ARG A 197 18.09 5.73 -8.63
N ALA A 198 18.30 6.58 -7.63
CA ALA A 198 19.62 6.86 -7.09
C ALA A 198 20.24 5.59 -6.47
N VAL A 199 19.45 4.80 -5.75
CA VAL A 199 19.86 3.49 -5.23
C VAL A 199 20.23 2.55 -6.38
N GLN A 200 19.37 2.44 -7.39
CA GLN A 200 19.62 1.55 -8.53
C GLN A 200 20.90 1.95 -9.30
N GLN A 201 21.13 3.26 -9.47
CA GLN A 201 22.33 3.80 -10.13
C GLN A 201 23.60 3.55 -9.31
N ALA A 202 23.56 3.80 -7.99
CA ALA A 202 24.72 3.63 -7.12
C ALA A 202 25.11 2.16 -6.91
N THR A 203 24.16 1.24 -7.04
CA THR A 203 24.35 -0.18 -6.70
C THR A 203 24.37 -1.12 -7.92
N GLY A 204 23.87 -0.66 -9.07
CA GLY A 204 23.67 -1.48 -10.27
C GLY A 204 22.58 -2.55 -10.12
N GLN A 205 21.76 -2.51 -9.06
CA GLN A 205 20.72 -3.49 -8.74
C GLN A 205 19.33 -2.85 -8.84
N SER A 206 18.28 -3.65 -9.04
CA SER A 206 16.90 -3.20 -8.82
C SER A 206 16.66 -2.90 -7.32
N LEU A 207 15.59 -2.20 -6.96
CA LEU A 207 15.25 -1.99 -5.54
C LEU A 207 14.97 -3.33 -4.86
N THR A 208 14.25 -4.23 -5.53
CA THR A 208 13.98 -5.59 -5.05
C THR A 208 15.27 -6.36 -4.81
N ASP A 209 16.20 -6.38 -5.77
CA ASP A 209 17.46 -7.13 -5.64
C ASP A 209 18.37 -6.53 -4.56
N TYR A 210 18.40 -5.20 -4.44
CA TYR A 210 19.16 -4.53 -3.41
C TYR A 210 18.60 -4.82 -2.00
N LEU A 211 17.28 -4.76 -1.84
CA LEU A 211 16.58 -4.99 -0.56
C LEU A 211 16.49 -6.48 -0.19
N ARG A 212 16.52 -7.41 -1.16
CA ARG A 212 16.32 -8.84 -0.90
C ARG A 212 17.23 -9.40 0.20
N PRO A 213 18.56 -9.33 0.10
CA PRO A 213 19.44 -9.88 1.14
C PRO A 213 19.53 -8.99 2.39
N ARG A 214 19.11 -7.71 2.31
CA ARG A 214 19.30 -6.70 3.38
C ARG A 214 18.08 -6.51 4.26
N LEU A 215 16.90 -6.76 3.72
CA LEU A 215 15.62 -6.46 4.34
C LEU A 215 14.67 -7.65 4.22
N PHE A 216 14.41 -8.14 2.99
CA PHE A 216 13.36 -9.13 2.78
C PHE A 216 13.73 -10.50 3.37
N GLU A 217 14.87 -11.08 3.00
CA GLU A 217 15.31 -12.39 3.51
C GLU A 217 15.50 -12.40 5.04
N PRO A 218 16.16 -11.40 5.68
CA PRO A 218 16.26 -11.37 7.15
C PRO A 218 14.91 -11.30 7.87
N LEU A 219 13.90 -10.69 7.25
CA LEU A 219 12.54 -10.62 7.76
C LEU A 219 11.66 -11.83 7.38
N GLY A 220 12.16 -12.75 6.56
CA GLY A 220 11.36 -13.87 6.04
C GLY A 220 10.29 -13.43 5.03
N ILE A 221 10.51 -12.31 4.34
CA ILE A 221 9.60 -11.77 3.32
C ILE A 221 10.02 -12.31 1.96
N GLU A 222 9.08 -12.91 1.23
CA GLU A 222 9.19 -13.12 -0.21
C GLU A 222 8.45 -11.98 -0.91
N PRO A 223 9.15 -11.03 -1.55
CA PRO A 223 8.49 -9.93 -2.23
C PRO A 223 7.77 -10.43 -3.50
N GLY A 224 6.56 -9.94 -3.73
CA GLY A 224 5.89 -10.06 -5.02
C GLY A 224 6.52 -9.12 -6.06
N PRO A 225 5.90 -8.99 -7.25
CA PRO A 225 6.41 -8.10 -8.28
C PRO A 225 6.43 -6.64 -7.81
N TRP A 226 7.42 -5.89 -8.28
CA TRP A 226 7.42 -4.42 -8.23
C TRP A 226 7.13 -3.90 -9.64
N LEU A 227 6.07 -3.07 -9.79
CA LEU A 227 5.77 -2.46 -11.10
C LEU A 227 6.99 -1.71 -11.65
N ARG A 228 7.18 -1.86 -12.96
CA ARG A 228 8.31 -1.29 -13.69
C ARG A 228 7.84 -0.34 -14.76
N GLN A 229 8.63 0.69 -14.98
CA GLN A 229 8.59 1.50 -16.19
C GLN A 229 9.90 1.21 -16.94
N ASP A 230 9.78 0.72 -18.17
CA ASP A 230 10.91 0.14 -18.89
C ASP A 230 11.56 -0.97 -18.02
N ASP A 231 12.88 -0.99 -17.88
CA ASP A 231 13.58 -1.94 -17.00
C ASP A 231 13.82 -1.40 -15.59
N ILE A 232 13.04 -0.41 -15.13
CA ILE A 232 13.25 0.27 -13.84
C ILE A 232 12.04 0.06 -12.92
N GLU A 233 12.28 -0.38 -11.68
CA GLU A 233 11.22 -0.39 -10.66
C GLU A 233 10.88 1.05 -10.26
N ILE A 234 9.59 1.40 -10.35
CA ILE A 234 9.15 2.79 -10.24
C ILE A 234 9.34 3.37 -8.83
N GLY A 235 9.41 2.53 -7.80
CA GLY A 235 9.72 2.90 -6.42
C GLY A 235 8.60 3.66 -5.67
N TYR A 236 7.83 4.49 -6.36
CA TYR A 236 6.78 5.31 -5.77
C TYR A 236 5.45 4.58 -5.58
N SER A 237 5.27 3.47 -6.30
CA SER A 237 4.15 2.55 -6.23
C SER A 237 4.65 1.16 -6.63
N GLY A 238 3.77 0.16 -6.65
CA GLY A 238 4.00 -1.04 -7.45
C GLY A 238 4.53 -2.25 -6.70
N LEU A 239 5.04 -2.11 -5.49
CA LEU A 239 5.46 -3.25 -4.68
C LEU A 239 4.24 -4.06 -4.27
N HIS A 240 4.31 -5.39 -4.40
CA HIS A 240 3.30 -6.31 -3.89
C HIS A 240 3.85 -7.08 -2.69
N LEU A 241 3.14 -7.05 -1.56
CA LEU A 241 3.49 -7.83 -0.37
C LEU A 241 2.26 -8.47 0.27
N THR A 242 2.48 -9.55 1.01
CA THR A 242 1.45 -10.12 1.89
C THR A 242 1.23 -9.22 3.10
N THR A 243 0.08 -9.38 3.77
CA THR A 243 -0.25 -8.65 5.00
C THR A 243 0.78 -8.89 6.10
N GLU A 244 1.27 -10.14 6.23
CA GLU A 244 2.29 -10.48 7.23
C GLU A 244 3.65 -9.85 6.91
N ALA A 245 4.06 -9.81 5.64
CA ALA A 245 5.29 -9.15 5.24
C ALA A 245 5.26 -7.65 5.57
N LEU A 246 4.11 -7.00 5.36
CA LEU A 246 3.93 -5.59 5.70
C LEU A 246 3.93 -5.36 7.23
N ALA A 247 3.37 -6.30 8.01
CA ALA A 247 3.41 -6.25 9.47
C ALA A 247 4.84 -6.44 10.01
N ALA A 248 5.63 -7.32 9.40
CA ALA A 248 7.05 -7.49 9.73
C ALA A 248 7.86 -6.22 9.44
N PHE A 249 7.58 -5.54 8.32
CA PHE A 249 8.17 -4.23 8.01
C PHE A 249 7.79 -3.16 9.04
N GLY A 250 6.51 -3.08 9.42
CA GLY A 250 6.06 -2.17 10.48
C GLY A 250 6.70 -2.48 11.83
N GLN A 251 6.86 -3.76 12.18
CA GLN A 251 7.51 -4.20 13.42
C GLN A 251 9.00 -3.87 13.43
N LEU A 252 9.70 -4.00 12.28
CA LEU A 252 11.09 -3.56 12.14
C LEU A 252 11.23 -2.08 12.50
N TYR A 253 10.36 -1.22 11.96
CA TYR A 253 10.37 0.22 12.24
C TYR A 253 9.99 0.54 13.68
N LEU A 254 9.01 -0.19 14.25
CA LEU A 254 8.66 -0.10 15.66
C LEU A 254 9.85 -0.42 16.58
N ASP A 255 10.67 -1.41 16.20
CA ASP A 255 11.86 -1.85 16.93
C ASP A 255 13.12 -1.05 16.56
N GLY A 256 12.98 0.13 15.94
CA GLY A 256 14.11 1.02 15.65
C GLY A 256 15.07 0.45 14.60
N GLY A 257 14.56 -0.34 13.66
CA GLY A 257 15.34 -0.94 12.57
C GLY A 257 16.03 -2.25 12.95
N ARG A 258 15.64 -2.87 14.08
CA ARG A 258 16.18 -4.15 14.54
C ARG A 258 15.22 -5.29 14.28
N ALA A 259 15.74 -6.40 13.76
CA ALA A 259 15.02 -7.66 13.64
C ALA A 259 15.98 -8.83 13.85
N ALA A 260 15.52 -9.90 14.49
CA ALA A 260 16.33 -11.11 14.74
C ALA A 260 17.73 -10.85 15.34
N GLY A 261 17.83 -9.86 16.23
CA GLY A 261 19.10 -9.46 16.87
C GLY A 261 20.06 -8.67 15.97
N GLN A 262 19.69 -8.38 14.72
CA GLN A 262 20.48 -7.62 13.75
C GLN A 262 19.90 -6.22 13.56
N GLN A 263 20.75 -5.24 13.26
CA GLN A 263 20.35 -3.90 12.84
C GLN A 263 20.25 -3.89 11.31
N LEU A 264 19.04 -3.99 10.76
CA LEU A 264 18.83 -4.02 9.31
C LEU A 264 18.74 -2.62 8.70
N VAL A 265 18.22 -1.66 9.46
CA VAL A 265 18.11 -0.24 9.08
C VAL A 265 18.63 0.56 10.26
N SER A 266 19.48 1.57 10.08
CA SER A 266 20.06 2.27 11.23
C SER A 266 18.97 2.95 12.09
N ALA A 267 19.15 2.93 13.41
CA ALA A 267 18.21 3.58 14.33
C ALA A 267 18.09 5.10 14.06
N GLU A 268 19.20 5.72 13.62
CA GLU A 268 19.22 7.11 13.17
C GLU A 268 18.32 7.33 11.94
N TRP A 269 18.40 6.45 10.94
CA TRP A 269 17.52 6.54 9.77
C TRP A 269 16.06 6.36 10.16
N VAL A 270 15.73 5.36 10.99
CA VAL A 270 14.35 5.14 11.44
C VAL A 270 13.81 6.37 12.17
N ALA A 271 14.59 6.97 13.06
CA ALA A 271 14.21 8.18 13.77
C ALA A 271 14.00 9.38 12.83
N ALA A 272 14.92 9.58 11.87
CA ALA A 272 14.83 10.68 10.91
C ALA A 272 13.67 10.50 9.92
N ALA A 273 13.54 9.30 9.35
CA ALA A 273 12.54 8.97 8.33
C ALA A 273 11.11 9.07 8.86
N THR A 274 10.91 8.79 10.15
CA THR A 274 9.59 8.80 10.79
C THR A 274 9.31 10.08 11.58
N ALA A 275 10.25 11.03 11.66
CA ALA A 275 10.03 12.35 12.25
C ALA A 275 9.32 13.30 11.27
N ALA A 276 8.64 14.33 11.80
CA ALA A 276 8.07 15.41 10.98
C ALA A 276 9.21 16.26 10.42
N GLN A 277 9.62 15.99 9.18
CA GLN A 277 10.66 16.75 8.46
C GLN A 277 10.08 18.01 7.82
N VAL A 278 8.83 17.93 7.37
CA VAL A 278 8.12 19.04 6.71
C VAL A 278 6.64 19.06 7.13
N PRO A 279 6.03 20.24 7.31
CA PRO A 279 4.58 20.36 7.46
C PRO A 279 3.86 19.89 6.19
N SER A 280 2.75 19.16 6.36
CA SER A 280 1.91 18.68 5.25
C SER A 280 0.51 19.31 5.29
N ASP A 281 0.33 20.41 6.04
CA ASP A 281 -0.97 21.00 6.35
C ASP A 281 -1.53 21.91 5.24
N GLN A 282 -0.68 22.42 4.35
CA GLN A 282 -1.06 23.39 3.31
C GLN A 282 -2.07 22.82 2.30
N GLN A 283 -2.05 21.50 2.03
CA GLN A 283 -2.98 20.84 1.11
C GLN A 283 -4.30 20.37 1.79
N HIS A 284 -4.36 20.31 3.12
CA HIS A 284 -5.40 19.56 3.85
C HIS A 284 -6.35 20.42 4.69
N ARG A 285 -6.19 21.75 4.71
CA ARG A 285 -7.12 22.63 5.43
C ARG A 285 -8.36 22.91 4.59
N ARG A 286 -9.49 22.34 4.99
CA ARG A 286 -10.80 22.87 4.58
C ARG A 286 -11.19 24.07 5.43
N PRO A 287 -11.80 25.11 4.84
CA PRO A 287 -12.39 26.21 5.60
C PRO A 287 -13.45 25.73 6.62
N ASP A 288 -14.11 24.59 6.35
CA ASP A 288 -15.29 24.10 7.09
C ASP A 288 -15.07 22.73 7.78
N GLY A 289 -13.81 22.26 7.87
CA GLY A 289 -13.49 20.93 8.40
C GLY A 289 -13.62 20.83 9.93
N PRO A 290 -13.76 19.60 10.49
CA PRO A 290 -13.81 19.41 11.94
C PRO A 290 -12.58 20.01 12.64
N LEU A 291 -12.76 20.44 13.89
CA LEU A 291 -11.77 21.16 14.70
C LEU A 291 -10.46 20.39 14.98
N GLN A 292 -10.34 19.12 14.58
CA GLN A 292 -9.10 18.35 14.65
C GLN A 292 -8.49 18.21 13.25
N ALA A 293 -7.21 18.56 13.13
CA ALA A 293 -6.50 18.48 11.87
C ALA A 293 -6.37 17.00 11.44
N PRO A 294 -6.74 16.65 10.18
CA PRO A 294 -6.73 15.26 9.71
C PRO A 294 -5.32 14.65 9.81
N ASP A 295 -5.22 13.32 9.83
CA ASP A 295 -3.94 12.64 10.01
C ASP A 295 -2.93 12.96 8.90
N TRP A 296 -3.35 13.31 7.67
CA TRP A 296 -2.45 13.77 6.61
C TRP A 296 -1.86 15.16 6.83
N SER A 297 -2.38 15.94 7.79
CA SER A 297 -1.84 17.25 8.15
C SER A 297 -0.82 17.22 9.29
N GLN A 298 -0.49 16.03 9.82
CA GLN A 298 0.40 15.88 10.99
C GLN A 298 1.90 15.96 10.64
N GLY A 299 2.22 16.20 9.37
CA GLY A 299 3.59 16.27 8.84
C GLY A 299 3.99 15.04 8.03
N TYR A 300 5.12 15.19 7.33
CA TYR A 300 5.71 14.15 6.49
C TYR A 300 7.20 13.98 6.81
N GLY A 301 7.67 12.74 6.83
CA GLY A 301 9.07 12.37 7.03
C GLY A 301 9.79 12.01 5.73
N PHE A 302 10.74 11.08 5.79
CA PHE A 302 11.32 10.49 4.57
C PHE A 302 10.42 9.38 4.06
N GLN A 303 9.37 9.79 3.35
CA GLN A 303 8.37 8.90 2.77
C GLN A 303 7.57 8.08 3.80
N PHE A 304 7.30 8.71 4.94
CA PHE A 304 6.36 8.27 5.96
C PHE A 304 5.44 9.42 6.34
N TRP A 305 4.14 9.15 6.47
CA TRP A 305 3.18 10.09 7.02
C TRP A 305 3.23 10.09 8.53
N ARG A 306 3.22 11.27 9.16
CA ARG A 306 2.96 11.39 10.60
C ARG A 306 1.47 11.21 10.86
N ALA A 307 1.12 10.66 12.02
CA ALA A 307 -0.26 10.52 12.48
C ALA A 307 -0.42 11.16 13.86
N ARG A 308 -1.67 11.37 14.29
CA ARG A 308 -1.98 11.73 15.70
C ARG A 308 -1.44 10.70 16.67
N HIS A 309 -1.40 9.43 16.25
CA HIS A 309 -0.88 8.30 17.00
C HIS A 309 0.21 7.59 16.21
N GLY A 310 1.44 8.11 16.28
CA GLY A 310 2.61 7.50 15.64
C GLY A 310 2.86 7.99 14.21
N TYR A 311 3.14 7.04 13.31
CA TYR A 311 3.44 7.26 11.91
C TYR A 311 2.96 6.10 11.05
N ARG A 312 2.88 6.29 9.74
CA ARG A 312 2.32 5.31 8.83
C ARG A 312 2.91 5.41 7.44
N GLY A 313 2.88 4.30 6.72
CA GLY A 313 2.88 4.34 5.28
C GLY A 313 1.44 4.14 4.78
N ASP A 314 1.10 4.90 3.74
CA ASP A 314 -0.25 4.93 3.16
C ASP A 314 -0.18 4.55 1.69
N GLY A 315 -1.05 3.63 1.29
CA GLY A 315 -1.33 3.26 -0.09
C GLY A 315 -2.78 3.55 -0.44
N ALA A 316 -3.01 3.80 -1.72
CA ALA A 316 -4.33 4.05 -2.28
C ALA A 316 -5.37 3.02 -1.84
N TYR A 317 -6.62 3.46 -1.76
CA TYR A 317 -7.74 2.62 -1.37
C TYR A 317 -7.67 2.03 0.04
N GLY A 318 -6.84 2.58 0.93
CA GLY A 318 -6.75 2.16 2.32
C GLY A 318 -5.76 1.03 2.59
N GLN A 319 -4.64 0.98 1.85
CA GLN A 319 -3.53 0.12 2.24
C GLN A 319 -2.74 0.83 3.34
N PHE A 320 -2.76 0.31 4.56
CA PHE A 320 -2.11 0.94 5.70
C PHE A 320 -1.07 0.03 6.33
N CYS A 321 0.06 0.62 6.69
CA CYS A 321 0.93 0.13 7.74
C CYS A 321 1.10 1.25 8.77
N ALA A 322 0.30 1.22 9.83
CA ALA A 322 0.35 2.19 10.91
C ALA A 322 1.16 1.65 12.08
N VAL A 323 2.20 2.39 12.47
CA VAL A 323 3.08 2.05 13.58
C VAL A 323 2.78 2.98 14.74
N LEU A 324 2.55 2.38 15.91
CA LEU A 324 2.10 3.03 17.13
C LEU A 324 3.13 2.83 18.25
N PRO A 325 4.21 3.65 18.30
CA PRO A 325 5.30 3.45 19.26
C PRO A 325 4.85 3.44 20.72
N GLU A 326 3.99 4.39 21.11
CA GLU A 326 3.45 4.49 22.47
C GLU A 326 2.65 3.25 22.87
N GLN A 327 1.95 2.65 21.91
CA GLN A 327 1.16 1.44 22.11
C GLN A 327 1.93 0.18 21.68
N ARG A 328 3.24 0.25 21.39
CA ARG A 328 4.04 -0.91 20.98
C ARG A 328 3.32 -1.83 19.98
N ALA A 329 2.64 -1.22 19.00
CA ALA A 329 1.70 -1.90 18.12
C ALA A 329 1.91 -1.52 16.66
N VAL A 330 1.52 -2.44 15.78
CA VAL A 330 1.46 -2.24 14.34
C VAL A 330 0.08 -2.67 13.88
N LEU A 331 -0.62 -1.79 13.16
CA LEU A 331 -1.88 -2.08 12.50
C LEU A 331 -1.65 -2.10 10.99
N VAL A 332 -1.88 -3.25 10.38
CA VAL A 332 -1.90 -3.42 8.93
C VAL A 332 -3.32 -3.65 8.47
N LEU A 333 -3.75 -2.90 7.46
CA LEU A 333 -5.03 -3.07 6.79
C LEU A 333 -4.79 -3.03 5.28
N THR A 334 -5.45 -3.93 4.55
CA THR A 334 -5.67 -3.78 3.11
C THR A 334 -7.17 -3.74 2.88
N GLY A 335 -7.60 -3.01 1.86
CA GLY A 335 -9.01 -2.82 1.59
C GLY A 335 -9.28 -2.02 0.33
N CYS A 336 -10.53 -1.63 0.17
CA CYS A 336 -11.00 -0.79 -0.92
C CYS A 336 -11.86 0.37 -0.40
N THR A 337 -11.22 1.49 -0.07
CA THR A 337 -11.91 2.71 0.36
C THR A 337 -11.14 3.97 0.00
N VAL A 338 -11.83 4.98 -0.54
CA VAL A 338 -11.27 6.33 -0.74
C VAL A 338 -11.40 7.20 0.51
N ASP A 339 -12.26 6.83 1.47
CA ASP A 339 -12.36 7.52 2.77
C ASP A 339 -11.36 6.91 3.76
N MET A 340 -10.08 7.17 3.47
CA MET A 340 -8.95 6.69 4.26
C MET A 340 -8.93 7.28 5.68
N GLN A 341 -9.39 8.52 5.85
CA GLN A 341 -9.46 9.16 7.16
C GLN A 341 -10.49 8.50 8.07
N ALA A 342 -11.65 8.06 7.54
CA ALA A 342 -12.63 7.33 8.34
C ALA A 342 -12.06 6.04 8.93
N VAL A 343 -11.22 5.30 8.20
CA VAL A 343 -10.54 4.10 8.71
C VAL A 343 -9.73 4.44 9.96
N LEU A 344 -8.90 5.49 9.88
CA LEU A 344 -8.06 5.94 11.00
C LEU A 344 -8.91 6.42 12.18
N GLU A 345 -9.96 7.22 11.94
CA GLU A 345 -10.88 7.67 12.98
C GLU A 345 -11.53 6.51 13.73
N LEU A 346 -11.96 5.46 13.02
CA LEU A 346 -12.53 4.27 13.63
C LEU A 346 -11.48 3.48 14.40
N ALA A 347 -10.26 3.37 13.90
CA ALA A 347 -9.15 2.76 14.63
C ALA A 347 -8.84 3.53 15.94
N TRP A 348 -8.78 4.87 15.89
CA TRP A 348 -8.54 5.70 17.08
C TRP A 348 -9.68 5.65 18.08
N ARG A 349 -10.92 5.53 17.62
CA ARG A 349 -12.11 5.47 18.47
C ARG A 349 -12.29 4.13 19.16
N HIS A 350 -12.07 3.03 18.44
CA HIS A 350 -12.45 1.69 18.90
C HIS A 350 -11.23 0.82 19.23
N LEU A 351 -10.21 0.84 18.38
CA LEU A 351 -9.05 -0.03 18.53
C LEU A 351 -8.02 0.53 19.50
N LEU A 352 -7.67 1.81 19.41
CA LEU A 352 -6.65 2.44 20.26
C LEU A 352 -6.97 2.31 21.76
N PRO A 353 -8.22 2.55 22.24
CA PRO A 353 -8.54 2.36 23.66
C PRO A 353 -8.49 0.90 24.11
N ALA A 354 -8.55 -0.06 23.18
CA ALA A 354 -8.44 -1.49 23.46
C ALA A 354 -6.99 -1.96 23.69
N LEU A 355 -6.00 -1.11 23.38
CA LEU A 355 -4.57 -1.38 23.53
C LEU A 355 -4.07 -0.92 24.90
N HIS A 356 -4.33 -1.71 25.93
CA HIS A 356 -4.11 -1.33 27.32
C HIS A 356 -2.66 -1.44 27.80
N GLU A 357 -2.19 -0.40 28.52
CA GLU A 357 -1.09 -0.51 29.47
C GLU A 357 -1.48 0.08 30.83
N PRO A 358 -1.23 -0.63 31.96
CA PRO A 358 -0.71 -2.01 32.06
C PRO A 358 -1.76 -3.07 31.66
N ARG A 359 -1.31 -4.31 31.39
CA ARG A 359 -2.16 -5.44 30.93
C ARG A 359 -3.37 -5.78 31.82
N SER A 360 -3.45 -5.26 33.05
CA SER A 360 -4.47 -5.60 34.05
C SER A 360 -5.67 -4.65 34.10
N THR A 361 -5.81 -3.71 33.17
CA THR A 361 -6.83 -2.64 33.26
C THR A 361 -8.18 -3.00 32.66
N PHE A 362 -8.35 -4.22 32.13
CA PHE A 362 -9.65 -4.71 31.64
C PHE A 362 -9.88 -6.14 32.11
N GLU A 363 -11.15 -6.50 32.29
CA GLU A 363 -11.55 -7.87 32.59
C GLU A 363 -11.39 -8.72 31.32
N PRO A 364 -10.50 -9.73 31.32
CA PRO A 364 -10.34 -10.61 30.17
C PRO A 364 -11.62 -11.40 29.88
N SER A 365 -11.91 -11.63 28.60
CA SER A 365 -13.11 -12.35 28.17
C SER A 365 -12.77 -13.41 27.13
N GLU A 366 -12.65 -14.66 27.58
CA GLU A 366 -12.47 -15.81 26.70
C GLU A 366 -13.60 -15.92 25.66
N ALA A 367 -14.83 -15.52 26.04
CA ALA A 367 -15.96 -15.48 25.13
C ALA A 367 -15.75 -14.46 24.00
N ALA A 368 -15.27 -13.25 24.31
CA ALA A 368 -14.97 -12.24 23.29
C ALA A 368 -13.82 -12.67 22.38
N GLU A 369 -12.78 -13.33 22.91
CA GLU A 369 -11.69 -13.87 22.10
C GLU A 369 -12.16 -14.98 21.14
N ALA A 370 -13.02 -15.89 21.62
CA ALA A 370 -13.60 -16.92 20.77
C ALA A 370 -14.47 -16.32 19.65
N VAL A 371 -15.27 -15.30 19.95
CA VAL A 371 -16.08 -14.58 18.96
C VAL A 371 -15.19 -13.87 17.93
N LEU A 372 -14.12 -13.21 18.38
CA LEU A 372 -13.16 -12.54 17.49
C LEU A 372 -12.48 -13.53 16.55
N ALA A 373 -11.96 -14.65 17.09
CA ALA A 373 -11.32 -15.69 16.28
C ALA A 373 -12.30 -16.28 15.25
N GLN A 374 -13.54 -16.57 15.66
CA GLN A 374 -14.58 -17.05 14.75
C GLN A 374 -14.86 -16.03 13.64
N ARG A 375 -15.08 -14.75 13.99
CA ARG A 375 -15.38 -13.68 13.03
C ARG A 375 -14.27 -13.50 11.99
N LEU A 376 -13.01 -13.48 12.42
CA LEU A 376 -11.87 -13.31 11.51
C LEU A 376 -11.65 -14.53 10.61
N SER A 377 -11.86 -15.75 11.14
CA SER A 377 -11.72 -16.99 10.36
C SER A 377 -12.80 -17.19 9.29
N ALA A 378 -13.98 -16.57 9.49
CA ALA A 378 -15.13 -16.65 8.60
C ALA A 378 -15.33 -15.38 7.76
N ALA A 379 -14.36 -14.46 7.75
CA ALA A 379 -14.44 -13.21 7.03
C ALA A 379 -14.58 -13.46 5.51
N ALA A 380 -15.59 -12.85 4.90
CA ALA A 380 -15.86 -12.97 3.47
C ALA A 380 -16.52 -11.70 2.93
N LEU A 381 -16.19 -11.34 1.69
CA LEU A 381 -16.89 -10.30 0.95
C LEU A 381 -18.21 -10.85 0.41
N PRO A 382 -19.26 -10.00 0.33
CA PRO A 382 -20.56 -10.42 -0.18
C PRO A 382 -20.48 -10.75 -1.67
N THR A 383 -21.08 -11.89 -2.05
CA THR A 383 -21.25 -12.28 -3.45
C THR A 383 -22.62 -11.81 -3.97
N PRO A 384 -22.79 -11.59 -5.28
CA PRO A 384 -24.11 -11.35 -5.86
C PRO A 384 -25.10 -12.47 -5.50
N PRO A 385 -26.40 -12.16 -5.34
CA PRO A 385 -27.41 -13.17 -5.10
C PRO A 385 -27.58 -14.07 -6.34
N ASP A 386 -28.11 -15.27 -6.10
CA ASP A 386 -28.50 -16.20 -7.16
C ASP A 386 -29.84 -16.84 -6.77
N ASP A 387 -30.90 -16.50 -7.49
CA ASP A 387 -32.25 -17.04 -7.30
C ASP A 387 -32.45 -18.41 -7.97
N GLY A 388 -31.45 -18.89 -8.72
CA GLY A 388 -31.48 -20.17 -9.41
C GLY A 388 -32.25 -20.16 -10.74
N SER A 389 -32.67 -18.99 -11.23
CA SER A 389 -33.33 -18.80 -12.54
C SER A 389 -32.39 -18.96 -13.74
N ALA A 390 -31.26 -19.63 -13.54
CA ALA A 390 -30.18 -19.79 -14.50
C ALA A 390 -30.64 -20.12 -15.92
N ALA A 391 -30.18 -19.32 -16.87
CA ALA A 391 -30.32 -19.57 -18.30
C ALA A 391 -28.96 -19.39 -18.99
N ASP A 392 -28.69 -20.23 -19.99
CA ASP A 392 -27.62 -19.94 -20.95
C ASP A 392 -28.04 -18.75 -21.78
N THR A 393 -27.10 -17.85 -22.06
CA THR A 393 -27.36 -16.72 -22.96
C THR A 393 -26.76 -16.99 -24.34
N GLU A 394 -27.36 -16.39 -25.36
CA GLU A 394 -26.61 -16.10 -26.58
C GLU A 394 -25.48 -15.09 -26.27
N ARG A 395 -24.66 -14.80 -27.28
CA ARG A 395 -23.65 -13.76 -27.18
C ARG A 395 -24.31 -12.39 -27.24
N ILE A 396 -24.24 -11.63 -26.15
CA ILE A 396 -24.91 -10.34 -26.00
C ILE A 396 -23.90 -9.20 -26.18
N PRO A 397 -24.15 -8.24 -27.10
CA PRO A 397 -23.24 -7.13 -27.34
C PRO A 397 -23.21 -6.14 -26.17
N ARG A 398 -22.09 -5.41 -26.05
CA ARG A 398 -21.98 -4.29 -25.11
C ARG A 398 -23.00 -3.20 -25.45
N ALA A 399 -23.69 -2.67 -24.45
CA ALA A 399 -24.65 -1.59 -24.60
C ALA A 399 -24.01 -0.35 -25.28
N ALA A 400 -24.72 0.24 -26.25
CA ALA A 400 -24.24 1.40 -27.01
C ALA A 400 -24.27 2.71 -26.20
N SER A 401 -25.13 2.78 -25.19
CA SER A 401 -25.29 3.93 -24.30
C SER A 401 -25.32 3.44 -22.85
N GLY A 402 -24.22 3.56 -22.12
CA GLY A 402 -24.23 3.26 -20.69
C GLY A 402 -22.93 2.74 -20.13
N ASP A 403 -21.86 3.53 -20.23
CA ASP A 403 -20.87 3.54 -19.15
C ASP A 403 -21.49 4.34 -17.99
N GLY A 404 -22.61 3.84 -17.46
CA GLY A 404 -23.26 4.46 -16.31
C GLY A 404 -22.33 4.26 -15.13
N SER A 405 -21.67 5.33 -14.69
CA SER A 405 -21.12 5.37 -13.33
C SER A 405 -22.25 4.94 -12.40
N MET A 406 -22.01 3.96 -11.53
CA MET A 406 -22.79 3.85 -10.30
C MET A 406 -22.53 5.11 -9.48
N ALA A 407 -23.20 6.19 -9.87
CA ALA A 407 -23.32 7.41 -9.10
C ALA A 407 -24.41 7.17 -8.06
N ASP A 408 -24.01 6.57 -6.94
CA ASP A 408 -24.61 6.83 -5.64
C ASP A 408 -23.68 6.32 -4.53
N ALA A 409 -22.61 7.08 -4.32
CA ALA A 409 -22.03 7.31 -3.01
C ALA A 409 -21.59 8.77 -2.97
N GLY A 410 -22.11 9.52 -2.01
CA GLY A 410 -21.85 10.95 -1.82
C GLY A 410 -20.37 11.28 -1.58
N PRO A 411 -20.04 12.57 -1.45
CA PRO A 411 -18.73 13.10 -1.76
C PRO A 411 -17.64 12.56 -0.83
N ALA A 412 -16.74 11.73 -1.37
CA ALA A 412 -15.43 11.47 -0.78
C ALA A 412 -14.51 12.63 -1.16
N SER A 413 -14.50 13.59 -0.25
CA SER A 413 -13.66 14.75 -0.32
C SER A 413 -12.30 14.41 0.33
N GLY A 414 -11.19 14.46 -0.43
CA GLY A 414 -9.83 14.29 0.10
C GLY A 414 -8.85 13.53 -0.81
N ASP A 415 -8.73 13.96 -2.07
CA ASP A 415 -7.51 14.08 -2.87
C ASP A 415 -6.39 13.01 -2.81
N GLU A 416 -6.62 11.87 -3.47
CA GLU A 416 -5.57 11.22 -4.26
C GLU A 416 -5.51 11.85 -5.66
N GLY A 417 -5.09 13.11 -5.79
CA GLY A 417 -4.88 13.75 -7.11
C GLY A 417 -5.98 13.45 -8.15
N LEU A 418 -7.25 13.48 -7.72
CA LEU A 418 -8.39 13.04 -8.53
C LEU A 418 -9.58 13.96 -8.28
N THR A 419 -9.67 14.97 -9.15
CA THR A 419 -10.83 15.61 -9.80
C THR A 419 -10.52 17.11 -10.01
N VAL A 420 -10.82 17.83 -11.09
CA VAL A 420 -11.53 17.65 -12.37
C VAL A 420 -11.17 18.84 -13.30
N LYS A 421 -11.21 18.59 -14.62
CA LYS A 421 -11.41 19.50 -15.79
C LYS A 421 -10.49 20.70 -16.05
N ASP A 422 -10.16 20.78 -17.35
CA ASP A 422 -9.53 21.87 -18.10
C ASP A 422 -8.03 22.08 -17.85
N GLY A 423 -7.36 20.94 -17.64
CA GLY A 423 -5.94 20.71 -17.92
C GLY A 423 -5.62 19.29 -18.37
N VAL A 424 -6.50 18.33 -18.02
CA VAL A 424 -6.75 16.96 -18.57
C VAL A 424 -5.55 15.98 -18.50
N PRO A 425 -5.67 14.88 -17.73
CA PRO A 425 -6.35 13.69 -18.26
C PRO A 425 -7.70 13.36 -17.61
N VAL A 426 -8.66 13.08 -18.47
CA VAL A 426 -9.84 12.26 -18.20
C VAL A 426 -9.45 10.85 -18.63
N VAL A 427 -9.66 9.83 -17.79
CA VAL A 427 -10.20 8.58 -18.30
C VAL A 427 -11.34 8.12 -17.39
N SER A 428 -12.49 8.05 -18.03
CA SER A 428 -13.79 7.57 -17.58
C SER A 428 -13.72 6.27 -16.75
N PRO A 429 -14.69 5.99 -15.86
CA PRO A 429 -14.96 4.63 -15.34
C PRO A 429 -15.44 3.66 -16.44
N SER A 430 -15.33 4.03 -17.72
CA SER A 430 -15.51 3.12 -18.84
C SER A 430 -14.52 1.97 -18.69
N LEU A 431 -15.07 0.75 -18.65
CA LEU A 431 -14.38 -0.52 -18.87
C LEU A 431 -13.27 -0.41 -19.91
N PRO A 432 -12.34 -1.38 -19.92
CA PRO A 432 -11.40 -1.49 -21.03
C PRO A 432 -12.18 -1.36 -22.35
N SER A 433 -11.79 -0.38 -23.17
CA SER A 433 -12.33 -0.10 -24.50
C SER A 433 -12.34 -1.34 -25.41
N THR A 434 -11.71 -2.42 -24.93
CA THR A 434 -11.59 -3.73 -25.54
C THR A 434 -12.83 -4.63 -25.38
N LEU A 435 -13.66 -4.51 -24.32
CA LEU A 435 -14.80 -5.43 -24.14
C LEU A 435 -15.94 -5.17 -25.13
N ARG A 436 -16.35 -6.21 -25.87
CA ARG A 436 -17.32 -6.15 -26.98
C ARG A 436 -18.61 -6.91 -26.73
N ALA A 437 -18.58 -8.02 -26.01
CA ALA A 437 -19.74 -8.86 -25.76
C ALA A 437 -19.51 -9.77 -24.56
N ALA A 438 -20.59 -10.27 -23.98
CA ALA A 438 -20.57 -11.29 -22.94
C ALA A 438 -21.50 -12.47 -23.30
N GLN A 439 -21.15 -13.65 -22.83
CA GLN A 439 -22.01 -14.83 -22.82
C GLN A 439 -21.90 -15.51 -21.45
N VAL A 440 -23.04 -15.93 -20.90
CA VAL A 440 -23.12 -16.70 -19.65
C VAL A 440 -23.52 -18.13 -20.02
N VAL A 441 -22.75 -19.10 -19.55
CA VAL A 441 -23.02 -20.53 -19.73
C VAL A 441 -23.14 -21.19 -18.37
N ARG A 442 -24.15 -22.03 -18.16
CA ARG A 442 -24.32 -22.76 -16.90
C ARG A 442 -23.28 -23.88 -16.78
N GLU A 443 -22.64 -23.97 -15.61
CA GLU A 443 -21.72 -25.05 -15.27
C GLU A 443 -22.02 -25.67 -13.90
N ALA A 444 -21.35 -26.79 -13.60
CA ALA A 444 -21.44 -27.43 -12.29
C ALA A 444 -20.83 -26.51 -11.21
N GLY A 445 -21.65 -26.06 -10.26
CA GLY A 445 -21.22 -25.18 -9.17
C GLY A 445 -21.29 -23.67 -9.46
N GLY A 446 -21.73 -23.27 -10.65
CA GLY A 446 -21.87 -21.86 -11.01
C GLY A 446 -22.07 -21.64 -12.51
N TYR A 447 -21.23 -20.78 -13.08
CA TYR A 447 -21.34 -20.31 -14.46
C TYR A 447 -19.95 -20.16 -15.08
N LEU A 448 -19.88 -20.18 -16.41
CA LEU A 448 -18.75 -19.72 -17.19
C LEU A 448 -19.13 -18.39 -17.85
N LEU A 449 -18.40 -17.33 -17.53
CA LEU A 449 -18.54 -16.03 -18.17
C LEU A 449 -17.51 -15.91 -19.30
N ARG A 450 -18.00 -15.81 -20.53
CA ARG A 450 -17.18 -15.56 -21.71
C ARG A 450 -17.25 -14.09 -22.08
N LEU A 451 -16.12 -13.41 -21.97
CA LEU A 451 -15.97 -12.01 -22.34
C LEU A 451 -15.22 -11.93 -23.66
N THR A 452 -15.83 -11.33 -24.67
CA THR A 452 -15.09 -10.97 -25.90
C THR A 452 -14.38 -9.65 -25.68
N THR A 453 -13.07 -9.63 -25.86
CA THR A 453 -12.21 -8.44 -25.93
C THR A 453 -11.79 -8.16 -27.38
N GLU A 454 -11.09 -7.04 -27.62
CA GLU A 454 -10.40 -6.79 -28.90
C GLU A 454 -9.27 -7.79 -29.17
N SER A 455 -8.62 -8.26 -28.10
CA SER A 455 -7.48 -9.18 -28.16
C SER A 455 -7.87 -10.66 -28.23
N GLY A 456 -9.13 -11.00 -27.99
CA GLY A 456 -9.59 -12.38 -28.03
C GLY A 456 -10.81 -12.64 -27.15
N MET A 457 -10.91 -13.85 -26.63
CA MET A 457 -11.95 -14.26 -25.69
C MET A 457 -11.30 -14.62 -24.37
N VAL A 458 -11.88 -14.12 -23.29
CA VAL A 458 -11.52 -14.47 -21.91
C VAL A 458 -12.65 -15.32 -21.34
N GLU A 459 -12.32 -16.47 -20.77
CA GLU A 459 -13.28 -17.35 -20.11
C GLU A 459 -12.97 -17.38 -18.61
N LEU A 460 -13.94 -16.98 -17.79
CA LEU A 460 -13.80 -16.95 -16.34
C LEU A 460 -14.85 -17.85 -15.69
N PRO A 461 -14.47 -18.83 -14.86
CA PRO A 461 -15.42 -19.51 -14.00
C PRO A 461 -15.97 -18.50 -12.98
N VAL A 462 -17.27 -18.55 -12.74
CA VAL A 462 -18.00 -17.67 -11.83
C VAL A 462 -18.79 -18.54 -10.86
N GLY A 463 -18.42 -18.51 -9.58
CA GLY A 463 -19.10 -19.30 -8.56
C GLY A 463 -20.49 -18.76 -8.23
N SER A 464 -21.44 -19.66 -7.98
CA SER A 464 -22.76 -19.30 -7.44
C SER A 464 -22.70 -19.26 -5.91
N ARG A 465 -22.86 -18.07 -5.33
CA ARG A 465 -22.72 -17.81 -3.88
C ARG A 465 -21.37 -18.22 -3.28
N THR A 466 -20.38 -18.46 -4.14
CA THR A 466 -19.01 -18.84 -3.81
C THR A 466 -18.08 -18.11 -4.77
N TRP A 467 -16.80 -18.00 -4.40
CA TRP A 467 -15.77 -17.43 -5.26
C TRP A 467 -15.11 -18.53 -6.09
N ALA A 468 -14.97 -18.32 -7.39
CA ALA A 468 -14.23 -19.19 -8.30
C ALA A 468 -12.96 -18.48 -8.79
N GLU A 469 -11.85 -19.22 -8.87
CA GLU A 469 -10.59 -18.70 -9.40
C GLU A 469 -10.52 -18.91 -10.92
N GLY A 470 -10.19 -17.84 -11.64
CA GLY A 470 -9.91 -17.83 -13.06
C GLY A 470 -8.63 -17.06 -13.38
N LYS A 471 -8.24 -17.08 -14.65
CA LYS A 471 -7.05 -16.40 -15.16
C LYS A 471 -7.44 -15.43 -16.27
N TRP A 472 -6.91 -14.21 -16.21
CA TRP A 472 -7.07 -13.20 -17.24
C TRP A 472 -5.73 -13.03 -17.96
N PRO A 473 -5.64 -13.35 -19.26
CA PRO A 473 -4.39 -13.25 -20.00
C PRO A 473 -3.79 -11.84 -19.94
N ASN A 474 -2.50 -11.73 -19.63
CA ASN A 474 -1.82 -10.45 -19.49
C ASN A 474 -0.62 -10.28 -20.44
N VAL A 475 -0.11 -9.06 -20.54
CA VAL A 475 0.99 -8.72 -21.46
C VAL A 475 2.38 -9.10 -20.92
N PHE A 476 2.48 -9.49 -19.64
CA PHE A 476 3.73 -9.80 -18.96
C PHE A 476 4.06 -11.31 -18.96
N GLY A 477 3.20 -12.14 -19.55
CA GLY A 477 3.43 -13.57 -19.68
C GLY A 477 3.05 -14.41 -18.44
N SER A 478 2.40 -13.81 -17.43
CA SER A 478 1.85 -14.50 -16.26
C SER A 478 0.42 -14.05 -15.99
N ASP A 479 -0.58 -14.82 -16.42
CA ASP A 479 -1.98 -14.42 -16.34
C ASP A 479 -2.41 -13.83 -14.99
N THR A 480 -3.15 -12.72 -15.03
CA THR A 480 -3.71 -12.06 -13.85
C THR A 480 -4.73 -12.97 -13.17
N THR A 481 -4.56 -13.23 -11.88
CA THR A 481 -5.53 -14.03 -11.11
C THR A 481 -6.81 -13.25 -10.85
N MET A 482 -7.94 -13.80 -11.28
CA MET A 482 -9.28 -13.23 -11.08
C MET A 482 -10.10 -14.11 -10.15
N MET A 483 -10.75 -13.51 -9.16
CA MET A 483 -11.75 -14.21 -8.34
C MET A 483 -13.13 -13.71 -8.69
N SER A 484 -14.00 -14.63 -9.10
CA SER A 484 -15.31 -14.29 -9.67
C SER A 484 -16.45 -14.97 -8.93
N ALA A 485 -17.49 -14.20 -8.63
CA ALA A 485 -18.74 -14.70 -8.03
C ALA A 485 -19.93 -14.00 -8.68
N GLY A 486 -21.01 -14.71 -8.91
CA GLY A 486 -22.16 -14.17 -9.63
C GLY A 486 -23.39 -15.06 -9.57
N GLY A 487 -24.50 -14.53 -10.08
CA GLY A 487 -25.78 -15.21 -10.04
C GLY A 487 -26.86 -14.47 -10.80
N TRP A 488 -28.00 -15.14 -10.97
CA TRP A 488 -29.18 -14.56 -11.59
C TRP A 488 -30.11 -13.97 -10.53
N SER A 489 -30.70 -12.82 -10.83
CA SER A 489 -31.80 -12.24 -10.07
C SER A 489 -32.73 -11.53 -11.05
N ASP A 490 -34.02 -11.86 -11.02
CA ASP A 490 -35.05 -11.21 -11.83
C ASP A 490 -34.74 -11.17 -13.33
N GLY A 491 -34.12 -12.24 -13.85
CA GLY A 491 -33.76 -12.37 -15.26
C GLY A 491 -32.51 -11.59 -15.70
N VAL A 492 -31.77 -11.00 -14.77
CA VAL A 492 -30.48 -10.34 -15.03
C VAL A 492 -29.36 -11.11 -14.33
N PHE A 493 -28.30 -11.41 -15.07
CA PHE A 493 -27.10 -12.00 -14.48
C PHE A 493 -26.15 -10.90 -14.00
N THR A 494 -25.68 -10.99 -12.76
CA THR A 494 -24.67 -10.10 -12.20
C THR A 494 -23.46 -10.89 -11.74
N ALA A 495 -22.26 -10.46 -12.12
CA ALA A 495 -20.99 -11.01 -11.65
C ALA A 495 -20.07 -9.91 -11.10
N GLN A 496 -19.37 -10.25 -10.03
CA GLN A 496 -18.25 -9.52 -9.47
C GLN A 496 -16.96 -10.22 -9.91
N LEU A 497 -16.05 -9.51 -10.57
CA LEU A 497 -14.73 -10.01 -10.98
C LEU A 497 -13.65 -9.20 -10.25
N ARG A 498 -12.93 -9.83 -9.32
CA ARG A 498 -11.90 -9.17 -8.49
C ARG A 498 -10.50 -9.50 -9.00
N MET A 499 -9.71 -8.47 -9.27
CA MET A 499 -8.27 -8.59 -9.47
C MET A 499 -7.61 -8.68 -8.10
N VAL A 500 -7.43 -9.88 -7.57
CA VAL A 500 -7.09 -10.11 -6.15
C VAL A 500 -5.64 -9.82 -5.77
N SER A 501 -4.83 -9.29 -6.68
CA SER A 501 -3.57 -8.60 -6.36
C SER A 501 -3.77 -7.10 -6.11
N THR A 502 -4.98 -6.60 -6.29
CA THR A 502 -5.37 -5.19 -6.19
C THR A 502 -6.69 -5.07 -5.41
N PRO A 503 -7.12 -3.85 -5.04
CA PRO A 503 -8.40 -3.64 -4.42
C PRO A 503 -9.58 -3.56 -5.41
N HIS A 504 -9.31 -3.66 -6.71
CA HIS A 504 -10.28 -3.31 -7.75
C HIS A 504 -11.29 -4.42 -8.06
N LEU A 505 -12.55 -4.01 -8.20
CA LEU A 505 -13.68 -4.84 -8.57
C LEU A 505 -14.27 -4.39 -9.91
N MET A 506 -14.39 -5.32 -10.86
CA MET A 506 -15.21 -5.14 -12.06
C MET A 506 -16.60 -5.74 -11.83
N LEU A 507 -17.63 -4.94 -12.05
CA LEU A 507 -19.03 -5.39 -12.06
C LEU A 507 -19.43 -5.71 -13.49
N VAL A 508 -20.03 -6.87 -13.72
CA VAL A 508 -20.56 -7.33 -15.00
C VAL A 508 -22.05 -7.59 -14.85
N THR A 509 -22.88 -7.04 -15.74
CA THR A 509 -24.31 -7.32 -15.83
C THR A 509 -24.69 -7.74 -17.24
N VAL A 510 -25.44 -8.84 -17.36
CA VAL A 510 -25.96 -9.34 -18.63
C VAL A 510 -27.49 -9.41 -18.53
N ASP A 511 -28.17 -8.64 -19.38
CA ASP A 511 -29.63 -8.60 -19.48
C ASP A 511 -30.07 -9.14 -20.86
N PRO A 512 -30.49 -10.42 -20.93
CA PRO A 512 -30.96 -11.02 -22.17
C PRO A 512 -32.24 -10.40 -22.72
N ALA A 513 -33.12 -9.87 -21.87
CA ALA A 513 -34.37 -9.27 -22.30
C ALA A 513 -34.15 -7.91 -22.96
N ALA A 514 -33.20 -7.13 -22.45
CA ALA A 514 -32.74 -5.90 -23.08
C ALA A 514 -31.81 -6.16 -24.28
N GLY A 515 -31.19 -7.34 -24.36
CA GLY A 515 -30.14 -7.62 -25.33
C GLY A 515 -28.87 -6.80 -25.07
N GLU A 516 -28.60 -6.49 -23.79
CA GLU A 516 -27.51 -5.61 -23.37
C GLU A 516 -26.58 -6.29 -22.36
N PHE A 517 -25.27 -6.13 -22.57
CA PHE A 517 -24.25 -6.38 -21.56
C PHE A 517 -23.61 -5.05 -21.14
N ARG A 518 -23.38 -4.89 -19.83
CA ARG A 518 -22.62 -3.79 -19.25
C ARG A 518 -21.56 -4.35 -18.33
N ALA A 519 -20.49 -3.62 -18.19
CA ALA A 519 -19.58 -3.80 -17.08
C ALA A 519 -19.00 -2.43 -16.68
N SER A 520 -18.42 -2.34 -15.49
CA SER A 520 -17.74 -1.13 -15.02
C SER A 520 -16.76 -1.48 -13.92
N TRP A 521 -15.71 -0.67 -13.78
CA TRP A 521 -14.93 -0.69 -12.55
C TRP A 521 -15.72 0.02 -11.45
N ARG A 522 -15.76 -0.56 -10.24
CA ARG A 522 -16.40 0.08 -9.09
C ARG A 522 -15.58 1.28 -8.61
N GLU A 523 -14.26 1.16 -8.63
CA GLU A 523 -13.31 2.22 -8.32
C GLU A 523 -12.54 2.69 -9.55
N LEU A 524 -11.85 3.82 -9.44
CA LEU A 524 -10.84 4.17 -10.43
C LEU A 524 -9.69 3.18 -10.38
N VAL A 525 -9.12 2.86 -11.53
CA VAL A 525 -7.97 1.97 -11.64
C VAL A 525 -6.72 2.80 -11.98
N LEU A 526 -5.69 2.77 -11.13
CA LEU A 526 -4.58 3.74 -11.18
C LEU A 526 -3.43 3.35 -12.12
N HIS A 527 -3.23 2.06 -12.42
CA HIS A 527 -2.13 1.58 -13.28
C HIS A 527 -2.63 1.02 -14.63
N GLY A 528 -3.75 1.56 -15.12
CA GLY A 528 -4.34 1.19 -16.42
C GLY A 528 -5.65 0.42 -16.29
N ASN A 529 -6.59 0.62 -17.22
CA ASN A 529 -7.97 0.14 -17.10
C ASN A 529 -8.19 -1.31 -17.62
N ASP A 530 -7.14 -1.96 -18.14
CA ASP A 530 -7.20 -3.34 -18.63
C ASP A 530 -6.53 -4.29 -17.63
N PRO A 531 -7.21 -5.34 -17.13
CA PRO A 531 -6.60 -6.33 -16.24
C PRO A 531 -5.34 -6.99 -16.82
N ALA A 532 -5.18 -6.99 -18.15
CA ALA A 532 -3.99 -7.48 -18.85
C ALA A 532 -2.74 -6.61 -18.60
N GLN A 533 -2.87 -5.42 -18.00
CA GLN A 533 -1.77 -4.51 -17.67
C GLN A 533 -1.29 -4.64 -16.22
N TYR A 534 -1.77 -5.64 -15.49
CA TYR A 534 -1.30 -5.97 -14.15
C TYR A 534 -0.48 -7.26 -14.17
N PRO A 535 0.62 -7.34 -13.41
CA PRO A 535 1.31 -8.61 -13.21
C PRO A 535 0.42 -9.58 -12.42
N GLY A 536 0.48 -10.86 -12.80
CA GLY A 536 -0.36 -11.91 -12.21
C GLY A 536 0.19 -12.58 -10.97
#